data_AF-A0ABC8LHI3-F1
#
_entry.id   AF-A0ABC8LHI3-F1
#
_cell.length_a   1.000
_cell.length_b   1.000
_cell.length_c   1.000
_cell.angle_alpha   90.00
_cell.angle_beta   90.00
_cell.angle_gamma   90.00
#
_symmetry.space_group_name_H-M   'P 1'
#
loop_
_entity.id
_entity.type
_entity.pdbx_description
1 polymer ?
#
loop_
_entity_poly.entity_id
_entity_poly.type
_entity_poly.pdbx_seq_one_letter_code
_entity_poly.pdbx_strand_id
1 'polypeptide(L)' 'MEVDYLIRNKWTPCIEFELEHGFVYCEHGNIPGYYDGRYWSSVEGSERVQE' A
#
# COMPACT_ATOMS: atom_id res chain seq x y z
N MET A 1 1.20 15.61 -16.66
CA MET A 1 0.47 14.46 -16.06
C MET A 1 0.85 14.37 -14.58
N GLU A 2 0.12 13.60 -13.78
CA GLU A 2 0.32 13.45 -12.33
C GLU A 2 1.72 12.89 -12.02
N VAL A 3 2.18 11.95 -12.85
CA VAL A 3 3.54 11.39 -12.76
C VAL A 3 4.61 12.47 -12.93
N ASP A 4 4.43 13.38 -13.90
CA ASP A 4 5.37 14.49 -14.13
C ASP A 4 5.43 15.45 -12.94
N TYR A 5 4.31 15.65 -12.23
CA TYR A 5 4.26 16.51 -11.05
C TYR A 5 5.09 15.93 -9.90
N LEU A 6 4.99 14.62 -9.65
CA LEU A 6 5.80 13.93 -8.64
C LEU A 6 7.31 14.06 -8.94
N ILE A 7 7.69 13.85 -10.20
CA ILE A 7 9.09 13.92 -10.66
C ILE A 7 9.62 15.36 -10.53
N ARG A 8 8.82 16.38 -10.89
CA ARG A 8 9.22 17.80 -10.78
C ARG A 8 9.46 18.24 -9.33
N ASN A 9 8.72 17.67 -8.38
CA ASN A 9 8.89 17.92 -6.95
C ASN A 9 10.03 17.11 -6.30
N LYS A 10 10.75 16.30 -7.09
CA LYS A 10 11.80 15.39 -6.61
C LYS A 10 11.29 14.37 -5.57
N TRP A 11 10.03 13.95 -5.70
CA TRP A 11 9.48 12.86 -4.90
C TRP A 11 9.71 11.54 -5.62
N THR A 12 10.16 10.52 -4.89
CA THR A 12 10.37 9.18 -5.44
C THR A 12 9.01 8.49 -5.61
N PRO A 13 8.59 8.16 -6.85
CA PRO A 13 7.36 7.41 -7.05
C PRO A 13 7.53 5.95 -6.61
N CYS A 14 6.46 5.34 -6.10
CA CYS A 14 6.36 3.92 -5.78
C CYS A 14 5.04 3.37 -6.33
N ILE A 15 5.03 2.08 -6.70
CA ILE A 15 3.83 1.36 -7.14
C ILE A 15 3.59 0.23 -6.15
N GLU A 16 2.38 0.20 -5.61
CA GLU A 16 1.89 -0.83 -4.69
C GLU A 16 0.64 -1.48 -5.28
N PHE A 17 0.41 -2.75 -4.95
CA PHE A 17 -0.77 -3.50 -5.39
C PHE A 17 -1.26 -4.45 -4.29
N GLU A 18 -2.51 -4.87 -4.39
CA GLU A 18 -3.17 -5.73 -3.42
C GLU A 18 -4.05 -6.75 -4.16
N LEU A 19 -4.03 -8.00 -3.71
CA LEU A 19 -4.73 -9.10 -4.39
C LEU A 19 -5.96 -9.58 -3.60
N GLU A 20 -5.98 -9.37 -2.29
CA GLU A 20 -7.01 -9.93 -1.41
C GLU A 20 -7.94 -8.83 -0.85
N HIS A 21 -7.36 -7.79 -0.25
CA HIS A 21 -8.12 -6.79 0.50
C HIS A 21 -8.00 -5.37 -0.09
N GLY A 22 -8.72 -5.10 -1.17
CA GLY A 22 -8.70 -3.80 -1.85
C GLY A 22 -9.30 -2.61 -1.08
N PHE A 23 -9.89 -2.84 0.09
CA PHE A 23 -10.48 -1.81 0.95
C PHE A 23 -10.06 -1.99 2.40
N VAL A 24 -10.09 -0.88 3.14
CA VAL A 24 -9.78 -0.84 4.56
C VAL A 24 -10.87 -1.56 5.37
N TYR A 25 -10.48 -2.34 6.38
CA TYR A 25 -11.39 -3.06 7.27
C TYR A 25 -10.84 -3.10 8.72
N CYS A 26 -11.60 -3.66 9.66
CA CYS A 26 -11.18 -3.79 11.06
C CYS A 26 -11.44 -5.22 11.54
N GLU A 27 -10.39 -6.03 11.60
CA GLU A 27 -10.43 -7.40 12.10
C GLU A 27 -9.58 -7.56 13.35
N HIS A 28 -8.37 -7.01 13.36
CA HIS A 28 -7.38 -7.26 14.42
C HIS A 28 -7.36 -6.18 15.51
N GLY A 29 -8.11 -5.09 15.33
CA GLY A 29 -8.19 -4.00 16.30
C GLY A 29 -9.34 -3.04 16.02
N ASN A 30 -9.89 -2.46 17.09
CA ASN A 30 -10.99 -1.49 17.01
C ASN A 30 -10.73 -0.26 17.91
N ILE A 31 -9.45 0.11 18.02
CA ILE A 31 -9.03 1.33 18.70
C ILE A 31 -9.01 2.50 17.70
N PRO A 32 -9.26 3.74 18.14
CA PRO A 32 -9.19 4.90 17.26
C PRO A 32 -7.84 4.98 16.52
N GLY A 33 -7.88 5.08 15.19
CA GLY A 33 -6.71 5.20 14.32
C GLY A 33 -6.10 3.88 13.83
N TYR A 34 -6.60 2.72 14.29
CA TYR A 34 -6.22 1.41 13.77
C TYR A 34 -7.18 0.93 12.70
N TYR A 35 -6.63 0.53 11.56
CA TYR A 35 -7.36 -0.11 10.48
C TYR A 35 -6.46 -1.10 9.73
N ASP A 36 -7.01 -2.28 9.43
CA ASP A 36 -6.42 -3.31 8.59
C ASP A 36 -6.58 -2.94 7.09
N GLY A 37 -5.76 -3.55 6.22
CA GLY A 37 -5.83 -3.29 4.77
C GLY A 37 -5.30 -1.92 4.31
N ARG A 38 -4.55 -1.21 5.16
CA ARG A 38 -3.89 0.08 4.80
C ARG A 38 -2.56 -0.08 4.06
N TYR A 39 -1.90 -1.21 4.20
CA TYR A 39 -0.61 -1.49 3.56
C TYR A 39 -0.82 -2.45 2.41
N TRP A 40 -0.29 -2.09 1.25
CA TRP A 40 -0.33 -2.90 0.04
C TRP A 40 1.07 -3.42 -0.29
N SER A 41 1.13 -4.49 -1.07
CA SER A 41 2.39 -5.13 -1.42
C SER A 41 3.13 -4.32 -2.48
N SER A 42 4.41 -4.04 -2.24
CA SER A 42 5.36 -3.65 -3.28
C SER A 42 5.94 -4.89 -3.95
N VAL A 43 6.41 -4.79 -5.20
CA VAL A 43 7.01 -5.91 -5.96
C VAL A 43 8.16 -6.56 -5.18
N GLU A 44 9.02 -5.76 -4.55
CA GLU A 44 10.13 -6.23 -3.70
C GLU A 44 9.67 -6.96 -2.41
N GLY A 45 8.44 -6.72 -1.96
CA GLY A 45 7.84 -7.36 -0.79
C GLY A 45 7.10 -8.66 -1.11
N SER A 46 6.74 -8.87 -2.37
CA SER A 46 5.89 -9.98 -2.82
C SER A 46 6.60 -11.33 -2.83
N GLU A 47 7.95 -11.37 -2.88
CA GLU A 47 8.72 -12.62 -2.87
C GLU A 47 8.62 -13.37 -1.53
N ARG A 48 8.08 -12.76 -0.48
CA ARG A 48 7.90 -13.37 0.85
C ARG A 48 6.51 -13.96 1.12
N VAL A 49 5.60 -13.95 0.14
CA VAL A 49 4.20 -14.43 0.31
C VAL A 49 3.98 -15.80 -0.36
N GLN A 50 5.05 -16.53 -0.72
CA GLN A 50 4.97 -17.88 -1.32
C GLN A 50 5.41 -19.01 -0.37
N GLU A 51 5.30 -18.84 0.95
CA GLU A 51 5.44 -19.94 1.93
C GLU A 51 4.18 -20.12 2.76
#